data_AF-A0A2V3ITY3-F1
#
_entry.id   AF-A0A2V3ITY3-F1
#
_cell.length_a   1.000
_cell.length_b   1.000
_cell.length_c   1.000
_cell.angle_alpha   90.00
_cell.angle_beta   90.00
_cell.angle_gamma   90.00
#
_symmetry.space_group_name_H-M   'P 1'
#
loop_
_entity.id
_entity.type
_entity.pdbx_description
1 polymer ?
#
loop_
_entity_poly.entity_id
_entity_poly.type
_entity_poly.pdbx_seq_one_letter_code
_entity_poly.pdbx_strand_id
1 'polypeptide(L)'
;MSGLRHYHPIFALLVVAIIAATAAATDSIDAAERTYYYRRYYSRPECSKCRSSYQCVTRKCWGNRCVYKTTESMAKCFLPECATCSSSSDCITRKCWGGKCVFDTRASRKKCFLKPECASCERSSQCAQGKCWGRKCTDGSIESLKKCFAPECATCTSDFDCSTKLCKSGKCIFDTTESKLKCGLLKAECASCTSGKQCTQGKCWGGKCTDGTDASLAKCFEPECGKCKSEFDCSTKICKSGVCVFDTTESLIKCGLVKAECAACKSGKECAQGKCWGGKCTDGTFESLAKCFEPECGICKSDFDCSTKLCKSGKCIFDTTESKIKCGLLKAECAACKSGTECAQGKCWGGKCTDGTDASLAKCFEPECGNCKSEFDCSTKFCKSGKCVFKTNESEIKCGLVKAECAACKSGKECAQGKCWGGKCTDGSDASLKRCFEPECGSCKSEFECSTKRCESGKCVYDTSESRAKCFKKKECDSCKKNEECAQGKCWGGKCTDGSDASLKRCFAPECASCKTGFECSTKVCWEGKCVYKTSASMAKCFSGASRGSRGEEEDDD
;
A
#
# COMPACT_ATOMS: atom_id res chain seq x y z
N MET A 1 97.40 116.94 127.25
CA MET A 1 96.11 117.57 127.61
C MET A 1 95.03 116.68 127.01
N SER A 2 94.59 115.67 127.76
CA SER A 2 93.34 115.70 128.56
C SER A 2 92.12 115.87 127.63
N GLY A 3 91.20 114.93 127.47
CA GLY A 3 90.68 114.03 128.49
C GLY A 3 89.85 112.87 127.95
N LEU A 4 89.57 111.98 128.91
CA LEU A 4 88.77 110.76 128.85
C LEU A 4 87.43 110.91 128.11
N ARG A 5 86.96 109.80 127.52
CA ARG A 5 85.76 109.10 128.06
C ARG A 5 85.69 107.65 127.58
N HIS A 6 85.79 106.73 128.55
CA HIS A 6 85.37 105.35 128.43
C HIS A 6 83.90 105.26 127.98
N TYR A 7 83.62 104.41 126.99
CA TYR A 7 82.28 103.87 126.77
C TYR A 7 82.35 102.34 126.59
N HIS A 8 81.49 101.67 127.34
CA HIS A 8 81.51 100.25 127.70
C HIS A 8 81.17 99.31 126.51
N PRO A 9 81.77 98.10 126.42
CA PRO A 9 81.60 97.15 125.31
C PRO A 9 80.18 96.57 125.12
N ILE A 10 79.22 96.92 125.98
CA ILE A 10 77.82 96.45 125.90
C ILE A 10 77.03 97.26 124.85
N PHE A 11 77.40 98.52 124.61
CA PHE A 11 76.68 99.39 123.68
C PHE A 11 76.93 99.02 122.20
N ALA A 12 78.14 98.53 121.89
CA ALA A 12 78.47 98.06 120.54
C ALA A 12 77.71 96.76 120.17
N LEU A 13 77.51 95.86 121.12
CA LEU A 13 76.75 94.61 120.91
C LEU A 13 75.25 94.86 120.71
N LEU A 14 74.69 95.86 121.39
CA LEU A 14 73.27 96.20 121.29
C LEU A 14 72.94 96.88 119.94
N VAL A 15 73.86 97.70 119.41
CA VAL A 15 73.70 98.33 118.08
C VAL A 15 73.83 97.30 116.96
N VAL A 16 74.75 96.34 117.05
CA VAL A 16 74.90 95.27 116.05
C VAL A 16 73.69 94.32 116.06
N ALA A 17 73.12 94.02 117.23
CA ALA A 17 71.93 93.18 117.33
C ALA A 17 70.67 93.86 116.74
N ILE A 18 70.51 95.18 116.91
CA ILE A 18 69.38 95.94 116.35
C ILE A 18 69.51 96.07 114.81
N ILE A 19 70.72 96.25 114.27
CA ILE A 19 70.95 96.32 112.82
C ILE A 19 70.75 94.96 112.14
N ALA A 20 71.15 93.86 112.80
CA ALA A 20 70.91 92.50 112.28
C ALA A 20 69.42 92.12 112.29
N ALA A 21 68.66 92.57 113.29
CA ALA A 21 67.22 92.31 113.37
C ALA A 21 66.40 93.12 112.35
N THR A 22 66.82 94.34 111.97
CA THR A 22 66.13 95.15 110.96
C THR A 22 66.44 94.70 109.53
N ALA A 23 67.65 94.23 109.24
CA ALA A 23 67.99 93.69 107.91
C ALA A 23 67.25 92.38 107.59
N ALA A 24 67.10 91.47 108.57
CA ALA A 24 66.38 90.22 108.37
C ALA A 24 64.86 90.38 108.22
N ALA A 25 64.28 91.46 108.77
CA ALA A 25 62.85 91.73 108.65
C ALA A 25 62.47 92.27 107.26
N THR A 26 63.32 93.10 106.62
CA THR A 26 63.06 93.68 105.30
C THR A 26 63.17 92.67 104.15
N ASP A 27 64.09 91.69 104.23
CA ASP A 27 64.24 90.67 103.19
C ASP A 27 63.08 89.65 103.14
N SER A 28 62.35 89.50 104.25
CA SER A 28 61.23 88.54 104.35
C SER A 28 59.90 89.06 103.77
N ILE A 29 59.71 90.38 103.72
CA ILE A 29 58.46 91.00 103.23
C ILE A 29 58.50 91.18 101.70
N ASP A 30 59.65 91.52 101.11
CA ASP A 30 59.80 91.69 99.64
C ASP A 30 59.73 90.35 98.87
N ALA A 31 60.13 89.24 99.50
CA ALA A 31 60.04 87.90 98.90
C ALA A 31 58.61 87.33 98.88
N ALA A 32 57.79 87.66 99.87
CA ALA A 32 56.41 87.19 99.98
C ALA A 32 55.45 87.95 99.03
N GLU A 33 55.71 89.22 98.74
CA GLU A 33 54.88 90.01 97.81
C GLU A 33 55.06 89.59 96.33
N ARG A 34 56.26 89.16 95.90
CA ARG A 34 56.50 88.71 94.51
C ARG A 34 55.90 87.35 94.16
N THR A 35 55.76 86.43 95.10
CA THR A 35 55.24 85.08 94.81
C THR A 35 53.71 85.00 94.81
N TYR A 36 53.03 85.89 95.55
CA TYR A 36 51.58 85.82 95.68
C TYR A 36 50.83 86.50 94.52
N TYR A 37 51.37 87.57 93.92
CA TYR A 37 50.70 88.31 92.84
C TYR A 37 50.89 87.73 91.42
N TYR A 38 51.98 87.00 91.14
CA TYR A 38 52.27 86.52 89.78
C TYR A 38 51.50 85.25 89.35
N ARG A 39 50.88 84.53 90.30
CA ARG A 39 50.33 83.19 90.04
C ARG A 39 48.86 83.15 89.60
N ARG A 40 48.11 84.27 89.70
CA ARG A 40 46.64 84.25 89.57
C ARG A 40 46.05 84.81 88.26
N TYR A 41 46.83 85.45 87.38
CA TYR A 41 46.25 86.22 86.25
C TYR A 41 46.65 85.86 84.80
N TYR A 42 47.50 84.86 84.53
CA TYR A 42 47.92 84.58 83.14
C TYR A 42 48.09 83.11 82.72
N SER A 43 47.50 82.14 83.44
CA SER A 43 47.56 80.73 83.03
C SER A 43 46.43 80.40 82.05
N ARG A 44 46.77 80.15 80.79
CA ARG A 44 45.83 79.83 79.71
C ARG A 44 45.38 78.35 79.78
N PRO A 45 44.08 78.05 79.56
CA PRO A 45 43.55 76.68 79.63
C PRO A 45 44.02 75.81 78.46
N GLU A 46 43.74 74.51 78.54
CA GLU A 46 44.04 73.53 77.48
C GLU A 46 43.57 74.03 76.09
N CYS A 47 44.36 73.72 75.05
CA CYS A 47 44.21 74.16 73.65
C CYS A 47 44.36 75.66 73.36
N SER A 48 44.53 76.49 74.38
CA SER A 48 44.77 77.93 74.21
C SER A 48 46.14 78.22 73.61
N LYS A 49 46.25 79.28 72.81
CA LYS A 49 47.53 79.70 72.22
C LYS A 49 48.57 80.02 73.30
N CYS A 50 49.82 79.66 73.10
CA CYS A 50 50.92 79.96 74.01
C CYS A 50 52.21 80.23 73.22
N ARG A 51 53.12 81.02 73.81
CA ARG A 51 54.51 81.18 73.33
C ARG A 51 55.52 80.45 74.23
N SER A 52 55.15 80.19 75.48
CA SER A 52 55.99 79.53 76.47
C SER A 52 55.15 78.67 77.41
N SER A 53 55.74 77.59 77.93
CA SER A 53 55.09 76.63 78.83
C SER A 53 54.59 77.26 80.13
N TYR A 54 55.20 78.36 80.59
CA TYR A 54 54.77 79.09 81.78
C TYR A 54 53.41 79.78 81.62
N GLN A 55 52.95 79.99 80.39
CA GLN A 55 51.65 80.59 80.09
C GLN A 55 50.51 79.58 80.12
N CYS A 56 50.78 78.31 80.40
CA CYS A 56 49.81 77.22 80.27
C CYS A 56 49.49 76.59 81.61
N VAL A 57 48.20 76.41 81.91
CA VAL A 57 47.74 75.61 83.08
C VAL A 57 48.31 74.19 83.01
N THR A 58 48.39 73.63 81.80
CA THR A 58 48.94 72.30 81.53
C THR A 58 50.48 72.22 81.69
N ARG A 59 51.14 73.35 81.99
CA ARG A 59 52.61 73.53 82.09
C ARG A 59 53.41 73.14 80.85
N LYS A 60 52.76 72.92 79.71
CA LYS A 60 53.44 72.57 78.47
C LYS A 60 52.81 73.31 77.29
N CYS A 61 53.63 74.15 76.67
CA CYS A 61 53.34 74.75 75.39
C CYS A 61 53.96 73.89 74.29
N TRP A 62 53.14 73.30 73.43
CA TRP A 62 53.59 72.49 72.30
C TRP A 62 52.87 73.00 71.06
N GLY A 63 53.56 73.22 69.94
CA GLY A 63 52.92 73.69 68.69
C GLY A 63 52.13 75.00 68.85
N ASN A 64 52.57 75.91 69.71
CA ASN A 64 51.87 77.14 70.10
C ASN A 64 50.53 76.94 70.83
N ARG A 65 50.24 75.77 71.41
CA ARG A 65 49.06 75.57 72.29
C ARG A 65 49.40 74.87 73.61
N CYS A 66 48.62 75.18 74.63
CA CYS A 66 48.72 74.55 75.95
C CYS A 66 48.13 73.13 75.90
N VAL A 67 48.94 72.10 76.17
CA VAL A 67 48.49 70.70 76.16
C VAL A 67 49.04 69.92 77.35
N TYR A 68 48.36 68.86 77.78
CA TYR A 68 48.93 67.86 78.67
C TYR A 68 49.87 66.93 77.90
N LYS A 69 50.76 66.23 78.61
CA LYS A 69 51.67 65.23 78.01
C LYS A 69 50.95 63.89 77.78
N THR A 70 49.76 63.92 77.18
CA THR A 70 48.95 62.75 76.84
C THR A 70 48.52 62.79 75.37
N THR A 71 48.35 61.64 74.73
CA THR A 71 47.91 61.54 73.33
C THR A 71 46.52 62.13 73.11
N GLU A 72 45.61 61.96 74.09
CA GLU A 72 44.25 62.52 74.08
C GLU A 72 44.24 64.06 74.05
N SER A 73 45.04 64.70 74.92
CA SER A 73 45.16 66.16 74.95
C SER A 73 45.75 66.71 73.66
N MET A 74 46.70 65.99 73.07
CA MET A 74 47.28 66.37 71.78
C MET A 74 46.30 66.20 70.62
N ALA A 75 45.52 65.12 70.58
CA ALA A 75 44.49 64.91 69.55
C ALA A 75 43.31 65.90 69.69
N LYS A 76 43.02 66.36 70.91
CA LYS A 76 41.98 67.36 71.18
C LYS A 76 42.36 68.77 70.69
N CYS A 77 43.65 69.13 70.81
CA CYS A 77 44.11 70.48 70.49
C CYS A 77 44.75 70.63 69.10
N PHE A 78 45.06 69.52 68.43
CA PHE A 78 45.67 69.53 67.10
C PHE A 78 44.95 68.59 66.15
N LEU A 79 44.91 69.01 64.89
CA LEU A 79 44.38 68.23 63.79
C LEU A 79 45.30 67.04 63.48
N PRO A 80 44.73 65.83 63.25
CA PRO A 80 45.50 64.64 62.96
C PRO A 80 46.20 64.70 61.59
N GLU A 81 47.09 63.75 61.32
CA GLU A 81 47.71 63.59 59.99
C GLU A 81 46.63 63.52 58.89
N CYS A 82 46.88 64.18 57.76
CA CYS A 82 46.01 64.36 56.60
C CYS A 82 44.77 65.26 56.79
N ALA A 83 44.51 65.79 57.98
CA ALA A 83 43.44 66.76 58.20
C ALA A 83 43.76 68.12 57.56
N THR A 84 42.73 68.83 57.13
CA THR A 84 42.84 70.16 56.52
C THR A 84 43.33 71.18 57.53
N CYS A 85 44.37 71.93 57.19
CA CYS A 85 44.97 72.94 58.06
C CYS A 85 45.15 74.27 57.34
N SER A 86 45.09 75.35 58.11
CA SER A 86 45.43 76.70 57.64
C SER A 86 46.83 77.13 58.10
N SER A 87 47.34 76.54 59.18
CA SER A 87 48.69 76.81 59.69
C SER A 87 49.36 75.56 60.23
N SER A 88 50.70 75.53 60.19
CA SER A 88 51.49 74.42 60.75
C SER A 88 51.27 74.21 62.24
N SER A 89 50.84 75.24 62.98
CA SER A 89 50.49 75.15 64.41
C SER A 89 49.17 74.46 64.68
N ASP A 90 48.34 74.22 63.67
CA ASP A 90 47.08 73.49 63.87
C ASP A 90 47.27 71.98 63.79
N CYS A 91 48.45 71.51 63.34
CA CYS A 91 48.72 70.12 63.03
C CYS A 91 49.49 69.39 64.11
N ILE A 92 49.07 68.16 64.43
CA ILE A 92 49.86 67.28 65.31
C ILE A 92 51.20 66.89 64.66
N THR A 93 51.27 66.96 63.34
CA THR A 93 52.49 66.70 62.58
C THR A 93 53.42 67.92 62.50
N ARG A 94 52.98 69.08 63.04
CA ARG A 94 53.68 70.39 63.03
C ARG A 94 53.97 70.99 61.65
N LYS A 95 53.46 70.40 60.59
CA LYS A 95 53.69 70.88 59.23
C LYS A 95 52.37 70.84 58.48
N CYS A 96 51.88 72.03 58.16
CA CYS A 96 50.81 72.23 57.22
C CYS A 96 51.46 72.44 55.85
N TRP A 97 51.29 71.49 54.95
CA TRP A 97 51.84 71.55 53.60
C TRP A 97 50.70 71.31 52.63
N GLY A 98 50.57 72.09 51.56
CA GLY A 98 49.46 71.93 50.59
C GLY A 98 48.06 71.93 51.24
N GLY A 99 47.87 72.61 52.37
CA GLY A 99 46.62 72.67 53.11
C GLY A 99 46.27 71.43 53.96
N LYS A 100 47.18 70.46 54.15
CA LYS A 100 46.99 69.32 55.08
C LYS A 100 48.14 69.12 56.05
N CYS A 101 47.82 68.54 57.21
CA CYS A 101 48.78 68.16 58.23
C CYS A 101 49.59 66.93 57.80
N VAL A 102 50.91 67.06 57.62
CA VAL A 102 51.79 65.94 57.25
C VAL A 102 53.05 65.90 58.10
N PHE A 103 53.60 64.71 58.34
CA PHE A 103 54.96 64.57 58.86
C PHE A 103 55.96 64.95 57.77
N ASP A 104 57.17 65.37 58.16
CA ASP A 104 58.23 65.68 57.21
C ASP A 104 58.91 64.44 56.62
N THR A 105 58.09 63.47 56.21
CA THR A 105 58.52 62.22 55.60
C THR A 105 57.88 62.05 54.23
N ARG A 106 58.60 61.39 53.32
CA ARG A 106 58.04 61.04 52.00
C ARG A 106 56.79 60.18 52.14
N ALA A 107 56.75 59.26 53.11
CA ALA A 107 55.61 58.40 53.38
C ALA A 107 54.35 59.19 53.78
N SER A 108 54.47 60.17 54.67
CA SER A 108 53.33 61.00 55.10
C SER A 108 52.81 61.91 53.98
N ARG A 109 53.73 62.51 53.20
CA ARG A 109 53.35 63.27 51.99
C ARG A 109 52.65 62.39 50.95
N LYS A 110 53.10 61.15 50.76
CA LYS A 110 52.41 60.18 49.90
C LYS A 110 51.00 59.87 50.43
N LYS A 111 50.88 59.62 51.73
CA LYS A 111 49.61 59.24 52.38
C LYS A 111 48.53 60.32 52.28
N CYS A 112 48.89 61.60 52.40
CA CYS A 112 47.88 62.67 52.49
C CYS A 112 47.54 63.38 51.18
N PHE A 113 48.46 63.36 50.20
CA PHE A 113 48.28 64.05 48.91
C PHE A 113 48.16 63.12 47.72
N LEU A 114 48.69 61.90 47.83
CA LEU A 114 48.59 60.95 46.75
C LEU A 114 47.36 60.08 46.96
N LYS A 115 46.63 59.92 45.88
CA LYS A 115 45.41 59.14 45.83
C LYS A 115 45.76 57.67 46.11
N PRO A 116 44.89 56.96 46.87
CA PRO A 116 45.08 55.56 47.20
C PRO A 116 44.93 54.67 45.94
N GLU A 117 45.16 53.37 46.11
CA GLU A 117 44.98 52.39 45.02
C GLU A 117 43.56 52.47 44.43
N CYS A 118 43.44 52.24 43.13
CA CYS A 118 42.22 52.31 42.32
C CYS A 118 41.52 53.67 42.23
N ALA A 119 42.02 54.70 42.93
CA ALA A 119 41.46 56.05 42.85
C ALA A 119 41.80 56.73 41.53
N SER A 120 40.90 57.59 41.05
CA SER A 120 41.01 58.22 39.73
C SER A 120 42.18 59.19 39.63
N CYS A 121 43.00 59.13 38.58
CA CYS A 121 44.20 59.96 38.39
C CYS A 121 44.34 60.45 36.95
N GLU A 122 45.09 61.53 36.76
CA GLU A 122 45.46 62.04 35.43
C GLU A 122 46.95 61.87 35.13
N ARG A 123 47.79 61.87 36.17
CA ARG A 123 49.24 61.73 36.07
C ARG A 123 49.76 60.88 37.21
N SER A 124 50.82 60.12 36.97
CA SER A 124 51.44 59.20 37.94
C SER A 124 51.88 59.86 39.25
N SER A 125 52.18 61.16 39.20
CA SER A 125 52.51 61.97 40.37
C SER A 125 51.36 62.16 41.37
N GLN A 126 50.13 61.80 41.01
CA GLN A 126 48.94 61.87 41.88
C GLN A 126 48.73 60.56 42.68
N CYS A 127 49.50 59.50 42.45
CA CYS A 127 49.23 58.16 42.97
C CYS A 127 50.24 57.71 44.03
N ALA A 128 49.77 57.13 45.14
CA ALA A 128 50.66 56.73 46.25
C ALA A 128 51.70 55.69 45.80
N GLN A 129 51.27 54.78 44.93
CA GLN A 129 52.04 53.72 44.29
C GLN A 129 52.90 54.22 43.11
N GLY A 130 52.68 55.46 42.67
CA GLY A 130 53.53 56.13 41.67
C GLY A 130 53.22 55.80 40.21
N LYS A 131 52.16 55.05 39.89
CA LYS A 131 51.70 54.87 38.50
C LYS A 131 50.23 55.22 38.37
N CYS A 132 49.93 56.06 37.40
CA CYS A 132 48.57 56.30 36.92
C CYS A 132 48.41 55.54 35.61
N TRP A 133 47.58 54.51 35.61
CA TRP A 133 47.30 53.70 34.43
C TRP A 133 45.78 53.61 34.27
N GLY A 134 45.27 53.78 33.04
CA GLY A 134 43.83 53.76 32.79
C GLY A 134 43.00 54.70 33.67
N ARG A 135 43.56 55.88 33.97
CA ARG A 135 43.01 56.86 34.92
C ARG A 135 42.81 56.34 36.34
N LYS A 136 43.45 55.24 36.76
CA LYS A 136 43.47 54.80 38.17
C LYS A 136 44.88 54.63 38.70
N CYS A 137 45.04 54.86 40.00
CA CYS A 137 46.30 54.64 40.70
C CYS A 137 46.54 53.14 40.94
N THR A 138 47.67 52.62 40.48
CA THR A 138 48.07 51.21 40.64
C THR A 138 49.58 51.12 40.83
N ASP A 139 50.08 50.02 41.39
CA ASP A 139 51.53 49.73 41.41
C ASP A 139 52.01 49.01 40.12
N GLY A 140 51.06 48.61 39.26
CA GLY A 140 51.30 47.90 38.00
C GLY A 140 51.54 46.40 38.14
N SER A 141 51.41 45.84 39.35
CA SER A 141 51.38 44.39 39.58
C SER A 141 50.07 43.78 39.05
N ILE A 142 50.10 42.48 38.75
CA ILE A 142 48.90 41.75 38.29
C ILE A 142 47.79 41.81 39.35
N GLU A 143 48.14 41.75 40.64
CA GLU A 143 47.17 41.82 41.74
C GLU A 143 46.51 43.20 41.84
N SER A 144 47.28 44.28 41.73
CA SER A 144 46.74 45.64 41.72
C SER A 144 45.85 45.88 40.49
N LEU A 145 46.24 45.37 39.32
CA LEU A 145 45.43 45.47 38.11
C LEU A 145 44.10 44.70 38.23
N LYS A 146 44.10 43.48 38.79
CA LYS A 146 42.87 42.71 39.01
C LYS A 146 41.92 43.37 40.01
N LYS A 147 42.44 44.12 41.00
CA LYS A 147 41.62 44.85 41.97
C LYS A 147 40.97 46.08 41.37
N CYS A 148 41.70 46.81 40.52
CA CYS A 148 41.25 48.12 40.04
C CYS A 148 40.50 48.08 38.70
N PHE A 149 40.68 47.01 37.93
CA PHE A 149 40.18 46.89 36.56
C PHE A 149 39.40 45.60 36.35
N ALA A 150 38.59 45.58 35.30
CA ALA A 150 37.71 44.47 35.01
C ALA A 150 38.53 43.18 34.75
N PRO A 151 38.11 42.04 35.30
CA PRO A 151 38.80 40.76 35.11
C PRO A 151 38.66 40.25 33.68
N GLU A 152 39.41 39.19 33.35
CA GLU A 152 39.26 38.48 32.07
C GLU A 152 37.78 38.13 31.79
N CYS A 153 37.36 38.29 30.54
CA CYS A 153 36.00 38.11 30.00
C CYS A 153 34.93 39.12 30.46
N ALA A 154 35.28 40.06 31.34
CA ALA A 154 34.38 41.15 31.70
C ALA A 154 34.24 42.17 30.55
N THR A 155 33.13 42.93 30.56
CA THR A 155 32.85 43.95 29.56
C THR A 155 33.79 45.16 29.69
N CYS A 156 34.21 45.72 28.56
CA CYS A 156 35.08 46.89 28.49
C CYS A 156 34.73 47.78 27.30
N THR A 157 35.17 49.04 27.36
CA THR A 157 35.09 49.97 26.22
C THR A 157 36.47 50.38 25.72
N SER A 158 37.50 50.21 26.55
CA SER A 158 38.90 50.52 26.23
C SER A 158 39.86 49.54 26.90
N ASP A 159 41.09 49.44 26.37
CA ASP A 159 42.17 48.60 26.92
C ASP A 159 42.49 48.92 28.39
N PHE A 160 42.22 50.16 28.79
CA PHE A 160 42.44 50.69 30.12
C PHE A 160 41.40 50.25 31.14
N ASP A 161 40.29 49.65 30.73
CA ASP A 161 39.28 49.12 31.64
C ASP A 161 39.65 47.71 32.14
N CYS A 162 40.65 47.08 31.52
CA CYS A 162 40.93 45.66 31.64
C CYS A 162 42.18 45.36 32.46
N SER A 163 42.07 44.46 33.43
CA SER A 163 43.23 43.93 34.16
C SER A 163 44.23 43.21 33.23
N THR A 164 43.75 42.71 32.09
CA THR A 164 44.54 42.08 31.01
C THR A 164 45.20 43.08 30.07
N LYS A 165 44.89 44.39 30.22
CA LYS A 165 45.36 45.51 29.38
C LYS A 165 44.92 45.47 27.91
N LEU A 166 43.96 44.63 27.56
CA LEU A 166 43.44 44.53 26.20
C LEU A 166 41.93 44.33 26.23
N CYS A 167 41.24 45.26 25.59
CA CYS A 167 39.82 45.23 25.34
C CYS A 167 39.59 44.94 23.86
N LYS A 168 39.06 43.75 23.57
CA LYS A 168 38.77 43.35 22.20
C LYS A 168 37.31 42.95 22.09
N SER A 169 36.62 43.51 21.10
CA SER A 169 35.19 43.26 20.88
C SER A 169 34.34 43.46 22.15
N GLY A 170 34.71 44.46 22.97
CA GLY A 170 34.01 44.79 24.21
C GLY A 170 34.27 43.86 25.39
N LYS A 171 35.27 42.96 25.33
CA LYS A 171 35.69 42.13 26.47
C LYS A 171 37.18 42.22 26.78
N CYS A 172 37.51 42.13 28.06
CA CYS A 172 38.88 42.05 28.55
C CYS A 172 39.48 40.67 28.28
N ILE A 173 40.57 40.61 27.52
CA ILE A 173 41.22 39.35 27.14
C ILE A 173 42.74 39.44 27.28
N PHE A 174 43.42 38.31 27.44
CA PHE A 174 44.84 38.22 27.11
C PHE A 174 44.97 38.04 25.59
N ASP A 175 46.08 38.49 24.99
CA ASP A 175 46.34 38.26 23.56
C ASP A 175 46.80 36.82 23.27
N THR A 176 46.04 35.86 23.76
CA THR A 176 46.26 34.42 23.57
C THR A 176 45.00 33.79 22.99
N THR A 177 45.17 32.71 22.21
CA THR A 177 44.03 31.98 21.62
C THR A 177 43.13 31.38 22.71
N GLU A 178 43.72 30.92 23.80
CA GLU A 178 43.00 30.36 24.96
C GLU A 178 42.08 31.39 25.62
N SER A 179 42.55 32.61 25.86
CA SER A 179 41.73 33.69 26.43
C SER A 179 40.61 34.12 25.49
N LYS A 180 40.91 34.18 24.18
CA LYS A 180 39.90 34.47 23.14
C LYS A 180 38.81 33.39 23.07
N LEU A 181 39.14 32.12 23.26
CA LEU A 181 38.17 31.01 23.38
C LEU A 181 37.34 31.14 24.65
N LYS A 182 38.01 31.28 25.80
CA LYS A 182 37.38 31.37 27.13
C LYS A 182 36.35 32.50 27.22
N CYS A 183 36.65 33.63 26.58
CA CYS A 183 35.76 34.79 26.57
C CYS A 183 34.78 34.80 25.39
N GLY A 184 34.76 33.76 24.54
CA GLY A 184 33.82 33.58 23.44
C GLY A 184 34.05 34.51 22.24
N LEU A 185 35.27 35.03 22.06
CA LEU A 185 35.67 35.81 20.87
C LEU A 185 36.02 34.91 19.69
N LEU A 186 36.61 33.74 19.98
CA LEU A 186 36.85 32.68 19.02
C LEU A 186 36.09 31.43 19.45
N LYS A 187 35.82 30.57 18.49
CA LYS A 187 35.07 29.33 18.63
C LYS A 187 35.96 28.15 18.23
N ALA A 188 35.81 27.05 18.93
CA ALA A 188 36.55 25.81 18.69
C ALA A 188 36.15 25.15 17.35
N GLU A 189 36.89 24.14 16.93
CA GLU A 189 36.53 23.27 15.80
C GLU A 189 35.09 22.71 15.97
N CYS A 190 34.35 22.61 14.87
CA CYS A 190 32.96 22.19 14.79
C CYS A 190 31.92 23.09 15.50
N ALA A 191 32.34 24.17 16.17
CA ALA A 191 31.40 25.10 16.79
C ALA A 191 30.71 25.98 15.73
N SER A 192 29.44 26.32 15.99
CA SER A 192 28.61 27.10 15.05
C SER A 192 29.18 28.50 14.83
N CYS A 193 29.27 28.96 13.59
CA CYS A 193 29.83 30.25 13.20
C CYS A 193 28.99 30.93 12.11
N THR A 194 29.16 32.25 11.99
CA THR A 194 28.58 33.05 10.88
C THR A 194 29.64 33.71 10.01
N SER A 195 30.90 33.72 10.46
CA SER A 195 32.04 34.28 9.75
C SER A 195 33.31 33.57 10.17
N GLY A 196 34.26 33.40 9.23
CA GLY A 196 35.55 32.76 9.52
C GLY A 196 36.37 33.47 10.61
N LYS A 197 36.12 34.77 10.83
CA LYS A 197 36.77 35.54 11.91
C LYS A 197 36.41 35.05 13.32
N GLN A 198 35.38 34.22 13.46
CA GLN A 198 34.97 33.63 14.73
C GLN A 198 35.68 32.32 15.03
N CYS A 199 36.47 31.77 14.11
CA CYS A 199 37.06 30.43 14.25
C CYS A 199 38.50 30.52 14.75
N THR A 200 38.84 29.65 15.71
CA THR A 200 40.21 29.52 16.22
C THR A 200 41.19 29.07 15.15
N GLN A 201 40.73 28.18 14.28
CA GLN A 201 41.47 27.67 13.13
C GLN A 201 40.49 27.53 11.96
N GLY A 202 40.97 27.83 10.76
CA GLY A 202 40.22 27.63 9.52
C GLY A 202 39.20 28.70 9.20
N LYS A 203 38.17 28.32 8.43
CA LYS A 203 37.08 29.19 7.97
C LYS A 203 35.74 28.72 8.55
N CYS A 204 34.76 29.60 8.46
CA CYS A 204 33.38 29.22 8.71
C CYS A 204 32.82 28.58 7.43
N TRP A 205 32.62 27.27 7.45
CA TRP A 205 32.11 26.51 6.32
C TRP A 205 30.87 25.76 6.77
N GLY A 206 29.79 25.77 5.99
CA GLY A 206 28.53 25.15 6.40
C GLY A 206 28.04 25.58 7.79
N GLY A 207 28.36 26.80 8.23
CA GLY A 207 28.03 27.34 9.55
C GLY A 207 28.80 26.71 10.73
N LYS A 208 29.87 25.95 10.51
CA LYS A 208 30.78 25.46 11.57
C LYS A 208 32.24 25.85 11.29
N CYS A 209 33.03 25.98 12.35
CA CYS A 209 34.45 26.24 12.25
C CYS A 209 35.23 24.99 11.86
N THR A 210 35.91 25.02 10.71
CA THR A 210 36.70 23.89 10.17
C THR A 210 37.91 24.43 9.40
N ASP A 211 39.01 23.68 9.42
CA ASP A 211 40.20 23.97 8.62
C ASP A 211 40.08 23.58 7.14
N GLY A 212 38.95 22.98 6.73
CA GLY A 212 38.65 22.60 5.35
C GLY A 212 39.28 21.29 4.91
N THR A 213 39.96 20.55 5.79
CA THR A 213 40.47 19.21 5.50
C THR A 213 39.33 18.18 5.53
N ASP A 214 39.42 17.13 4.70
CA ASP A 214 38.40 16.07 4.66
C ASP A 214 38.15 15.44 6.05
N ALA A 215 39.19 15.35 6.88
CA ALA A 215 39.11 14.84 8.24
C ALA A 215 38.27 15.75 9.17
N SER A 216 38.47 17.06 9.14
CA SER A 216 37.66 17.99 9.94
C SER A 216 36.24 18.11 9.42
N LEU A 217 36.04 18.01 8.10
CA LEU A 217 34.72 17.98 7.49
C LEU A 217 33.93 16.72 7.90
N ALA A 218 34.55 15.54 7.83
CA ALA A 218 33.91 14.29 8.26
C ALA A 218 33.62 14.26 9.77
N LYS A 219 34.42 14.95 10.58
CA LYS A 219 34.23 15.05 12.03
C LYS A 219 33.12 16.03 12.42
N CYS A 220 33.00 17.15 11.71
CA CYS A 220 32.07 18.22 12.06
C CYS A 220 30.69 18.10 11.41
N PHE A 221 30.56 17.29 10.35
CA PHE A 221 29.32 17.16 9.58
C PHE A 221 28.93 15.71 9.38
N GLU A 222 27.63 15.52 9.24
CA GLU A 222 27.04 14.21 9.03
C GLU A 222 27.29 13.71 7.58
N PRO A 223 27.51 12.39 7.42
CA PRO A 223 27.68 11.79 6.12
C PRO A 223 26.37 11.84 5.30
N GLU A 224 26.47 11.48 4.02
CA GLU A 224 25.26 11.31 3.19
C GLU A 224 24.36 10.24 3.83
N CYS A 225 23.06 10.48 3.87
CA CYS A 225 22.07 9.69 4.60
C CYS A 225 22.21 9.73 6.15
N GLY A 226 23.10 10.57 6.69
CA GLY A 226 23.22 10.83 8.12
C GLY A 226 22.05 11.68 8.66
N LYS A 227 21.79 11.60 9.96
CA LYS A 227 20.65 12.29 10.59
C LYS A 227 20.99 13.75 10.84
N CYS A 228 20.10 14.68 10.51
CA CYS A 228 20.29 16.11 10.72
C CYS A 228 19.10 16.76 11.41
N LYS A 229 19.36 17.87 12.10
CA LYS A 229 18.33 18.77 12.64
C LYS A 229 18.25 20.08 11.86
N SER A 230 19.35 20.48 11.24
CA SER A 230 19.45 21.70 10.44
C SER A 230 20.43 21.52 9.28
N GLU A 231 20.40 22.43 8.30
CA GLU A 231 21.34 22.42 7.17
C GLU A 231 22.81 22.49 7.61
N PHE A 232 23.09 23.11 8.76
CA PHE A 232 24.43 23.21 9.33
C PHE A 232 25.04 21.85 9.75
N ASP A 233 24.24 20.80 9.84
CA ASP A 233 24.73 19.46 10.14
C ASP A 233 25.28 18.76 8.88
N CYS A 234 24.90 19.24 7.68
CA CYS A 234 25.07 18.52 6.42
C CYS A 234 26.17 19.07 5.51
N SER A 235 26.84 20.16 5.91
CA SER A 235 27.96 20.74 5.18
C SER A 235 27.59 21.30 3.79
N THR A 236 27.97 20.63 2.69
CA THR A 236 27.57 20.95 1.31
C THR A 236 26.25 20.31 0.91
N LYS A 237 25.71 19.41 1.75
CA LYS A 237 24.42 18.75 1.56
C LYS A 237 23.32 19.55 2.25
N ILE A 238 22.08 19.26 1.91
CA ILE A 238 20.90 19.86 2.54
C ILE A 238 20.29 18.91 3.57
N CYS A 239 19.71 19.47 4.63
CA CYS A 239 18.95 18.69 5.60
C CYS A 239 17.50 18.58 5.15
N LYS A 240 17.11 17.44 4.58
CA LYS A 240 15.76 17.21 4.06
C LYS A 240 15.09 16.09 4.83
N SER A 241 13.95 16.40 5.43
CA SER A 241 13.19 15.47 6.29
C SER A 241 14.03 14.82 7.40
N GLY A 242 15.01 15.55 7.94
CA GLY A 242 15.89 15.07 9.01
C GLY A 242 17.06 14.19 8.55
N VAL A 243 17.37 14.17 7.25
CA VAL A 243 18.50 13.43 6.68
C VAL A 243 19.35 14.33 5.76
N CYS A 244 20.68 14.19 5.83
CA CYS A 244 21.62 14.90 4.96
C CYS A 244 21.69 14.26 3.57
N VAL A 245 21.32 15.02 2.55
CA VAL A 245 21.26 14.56 1.15
C VAL A 245 21.81 15.60 0.21
N PHE A 246 22.42 15.18 -0.89
CA PHE A 246 22.68 16.11 -1.99
C PHE A 246 21.35 16.52 -2.63
N ASP A 247 21.27 17.75 -3.16
CA ASP A 247 20.08 18.21 -3.89
C ASP A 247 20.02 17.59 -5.30
N THR A 248 19.99 16.26 -5.33
CA THR A 248 19.94 15.44 -6.53
C THR A 248 18.98 14.28 -6.29
N THR A 249 18.23 13.91 -7.32
CA THR A 249 17.25 12.83 -7.25
C THR A 249 17.89 11.50 -6.81
N GLU A 250 19.12 11.23 -7.25
CA GLU A 250 19.86 10.01 -6.91
C GLU A 250 20.14 9.90 -5.39
N SER A 251 20.61 10.99 -4.77
CA SER A 251 20.86 11.03 -3.33
C SER A 251 19.56 10.89 -2.52
N LEU A 252 18.46 11.50 -3.00
CA LEU A 252 17.14 11.37 -2.36
C LEU A 252 16.61 9.93 -2.41
N ILE A 253 16.84 9.20 -3.51
CA ILE A 253 16.50 7.77 -3.64
C ILE A 253 17.40 6.93 -2.72
N LYS A 254 18.72 7.15 -2.76
CA LYS A 254 19.71 6.41 -1.97
C LYS A 254 19.43 6.49 -0.47
N CYS A 255 19.01 7.66 0.01
CA CYS A 255 18.66 7.87 1.41
C CYS A 255 17.19 7.59 1.74
N GLY A 256 16.42 7.04 0.80
CA GLY A 256 15.04 6.59 1.04
C GLY A 256 14.01 7.69 1.27
N LEU A 257 14.32 8.95 0.90
CA LEU A 257 13.39 10.07 1.02
C LEU A 257 12.31 10.04 -0.06
N VAL A 258 12.67 9.52 -1.23
CA VAL A 258 11.78 9.25 -2.37
C VAL A 258 12.15 7.90 -2.97
N LYS A 259 11.29 7.37 -3.81
CA LYS A 259 11.40 6.05 -4.42
C LYS A 259 11.69 6.17 -5.91
N ALA A 260 12.53 5.29 -6.40
CA ALA A 260 12.90 5.20 -7.82
C ALA A 260 11.70 4.84 -8.71
N GLU A 261 11.88 4.95 -10.02
CA GLU A 261 10.93 4.47 -11.02
C GLU A 261 10.59 2.99 -10.80
N CYS A 262 9.33 2.62 -11.05
CA CYS A 262 8.74 1.30 -10.84
C CYS A 262 8.71 0.78 -9.39
N ALA A 263 9.22 1.53 -8.41
CA ALA A 263 9.12 1.17 -7.01
C ALA A 263 7.68 1.32 -6.49
N ALA A 264 7.28 0.46 -5.56
CA ALA A 264 5.94 0.47 -4.99
C ALA A 264 5.66 1.74 -4.16
N CYS A 265 4.51 2.37 -4.34
CA CYS A 265 4.13 3.64 -3.70
C CYS A 265 2.68 3.64 -3.21
N LYS A 266 2.38 4.50 -2.23
CA LYS A 266 1.00 4.78 -1.80
C LYS A 266 0.53 6.18 -2.20
N SER A 267 1.46 7.13 -2.33
CA SER A 267 1.17 8.49 -2.80
C SER A 267 2.22 8.99 -3.79
N GLY A 268 1.84 9.93 -4.65
CA GLY A 268 2.77 10.53 -5.61
C GLY A 268 3.92 11.30 -4.97
N LYS A 269 3.79 11.73 -3.70
CA LYS A 269 4.86 12.41 -2.96
C LYS A 269 6.04 11.50 -2.62
N GLU A 270 5.83 10.19 -2.68
CA GLU A 270 6.89 9.20 -2.44
C GLU A 270 7.76 8.98 -3.68
N CYS A 271 7.38 9.48 -4.85
CA CYS A 271 8.06 9.19 -6.11
C CYS A 271 9.12 10.23 -6.44
N ALA A 272 10.31 9.77 -6.80
CA ALA A 272 11.42 10.63 -7.21
C ALA A 272 11.09 11.40 -8.48
N GLN A 273 10.34 10.75 -9.37
CA GLN A 273 9.83 11.32 -10.61
C GLN A 273 8.38 10.85 -10.80
N GLY A 274 7.53 11.77 -11.28
CA GLY A 274 6.17 11.43 -11.67
C GLY A 274 5.18 11.31 -10.51
N LYS A 275 4.21 10.40 -10.67
CA LYS A 275 3.14 10.12 -9.72
C LYS A 275 3.09 8.64 -9.37
N CYS A 276 2.38 8.35 -8.29
CA CYS A 276 2.02 6.99 -7.94
C CYS A 276 0.83 6.56 -8.80
N TRP A 277 1.05 5.64 -9.73
CA TRP A 277 0.04 5.13 -10.64
C TRP A 277 0.02 3.61 -10.57
N GLY A 278 -1.14 2.97 -10.45
CA GLY A 278 -1.21 1.51 -10.24
C GLY A 278 -0.37 1.00 -9.06
N GLY A 279 -0.09 1.85 -8.06
CA GLY A 279 0.77 1.57 -6.92
C GLY A 279 2.28 1.47 -7.20
N LYS A 280 2.76 1.94 -8.37
CA LYS A 280 4.20 2.14 -8.65
C LYS A 280 4.51 3.58 -9.06
N CYS A 281 5.74 4.01 -8.84
CA CYS A 281 6.22 5.33 -9.24
C CYS A 281 6.51 5.36 -10.74
N THR A 282 5.85 6.28 -11.46
CA THR A 282 5.94 6.39 -12.93
C THR A 282 5.75 7.85 -13.32
N ASP A 283 6.43 8.31 -14.36
CA ASP A 283 6.21 9.64 -14.94
C ASP A 283 4.96 9.76 -15.83
N GLY A 284 4.24 8.64 -16.04
CA GLY A 284 3.02 8.58 -16.82
C GLY A 284 3.24 8.52 -18.33
N THR A 285 4.50 8.52 -18.79
CA THR A 285 4.82 8.27 -20.19
C THR A 285 4.54 6.82 -20.56
N PHE A 286 4.25 6.58 -21.85
CA PHE A 286 3.99 5.22 -22.32
C PHE A 286 5.19 4.28 -22.06
N GLU A 287 6.42 4.77 -22.20
CA GLU A 287 7.63 3.99 -21.95
C GLU A 287 7.78 3.59 -20.47
N SER A 288 7.54 4.51 -19.51
CA SER A 288 7.62 4.17 -18.09
C SER A 288 6.53 3.18 -17.68
N LEU A 289 5.32 3.35 -18.22
CA LEU A 289 4.21 2.42 -17.99
C LEU A 289 4.53 1.02 -18.54
N ALA A 290 5.11 0.93 -19.74
CA ALA A 290 5.49 -0.34 -20.34
C ALA A 290 6.66 -1.02 -19.60
N LYS A 291 7.58 -0.25 -19.01
CA LYS A 291 8.67 -0.79 -18.19
C LYS A 291 8.21 -1.26 -16.81
N CYS A 292 7.27 -0.54 -16.19
CA CYS A 292 6.88 -0.80 -14.81
C CYS A 292 5.74 -1.82 -14.65
N PHE A 293 4.96 -2.06 -15.71
CA PHE A 293 3.79 -2.91 -15.66
C PHE A 293 3.74 -3.91 -16.81
N GLU A 294 3.15 -5.04 -16.50
CA GLU A 294 2.96 -6.12 -17.45
C GLU A 294 1.83 -5.79 -18.43
N PRO A 295 1.99 -6.18 -19.71
CA PRO A 295 0.97 -6.00 -20.72
C PRO A 295 -0.27 -6.84 -20.41
N GLU A 296 -1.34 -6.62 -21.17
CA GLU A 296 -2.50 -7.52 -21.11
C GLU A 296 -2.06 -8.97 -21.39
N CYS A 297 -2.56 -9.91 -20.61
CA CYS A 297 -2.18 -11.32 -20.59
C CYS A 297 -0.74 -11.62 -20.10
N GLY A 298 0.03 -10.60 -19.72
CA GLY A 298 1.33 -10.74 -19.06
C GLY A 298 1.21 -11.40 -17.69
N ILE A 299 2.30 -12.00 -17.22
CA ILE A 299 2.32 -12.79 -15.99
C ILE A 299 2.39 -11.85 -14.79
N CYS A 300 1.53 -12.02 -13.79
CA CYS A 300 1.51 -11.18 -12.60
C CYS A 300 1.48 -12.00 -11.32
N LYS A 301 1.95 -11.40 -10.22
CA LYS A 301 1.82 -11.94 -8.86
C LYS A 301 0.77 -11.18 -8.04
N SER A 302 0.57 -9.91 -8.35
CA SER A 302 -0.38 -9.04 -7.66
C SER A 302 -0.94 -7.99 -8.62
N ASP A 303 -2.04 -7.34 -8.22
CA ASP A 303 -2.67 -6.26 -9.01
C ASP A 303 -1.69 -5.10 -9.32
N PHE A 304 -0.67 -4.90 -8.48
CA PHE A 304 0.37 -3.89 -8.68
C PHE A 304 1.24 -4.12 -9.93
N ASP A 305 1.27 -5.34 -10.47
CA ASP A 305 2.01 -5.65 -11.69
C ASP A 305 1.26 -5.22 -12.95
N CYS A 306 -0.03 -4.90 -12.83
CA CYS A 306 -0.97 -4.84 -13.95
C CYS A 306 -1.45 -3.42 -14.30
N SER A 307 -0.91 -2.39 -13.65
CA SER A 307 -1.27 -0.98 -13.88
C SER A 307 -2.75 -0.69 -13.58
N THR A 308 -3.59 -0.57 -14.60
CA THR A 308 -5.05 -0.36 -14.54
C THR A 308 -5.82 -1.67 -14.66
N LYS A 309 -5.13 -2.77 -14.94
CA LYS A 309 -5.67 -4.13 -15.07
C LYS A 309 -5.60 -4.84 -13.72
N LEU A 310 -6.32 -5.95 -13.59
CA LEU A 310 -6.30 -6.81 -12.41
C LEU A 310 -5.44 -8.05 -12.64
N CYS A 311 -4.77 -8.51 -11.60
CA CYS A 311 -4.07 -9.78 -11.61
C CYS A 311 -5.03 -10.90 -11.22
N LYS A 312 -5.54 -11.65 -12.21
CA LYS A 312 -6.37 -12.84 -11.96
C LYS A 312 -5.73 -14.08 -12.54
N SER A 313 -5.69 -15.13 -11.71
CA SER A 313 -5.08 -16.42 -12.06
C SER A 313 -3.65 -16.28 -12.63
N GLY A 314 -2.89 -15.31 -12.11
CA GLY A 314 -1.52 -15.04 -12.53
C GLY A 314 -1.36 -14.28 -13.85
N LYS A 315 -2.44 -13.69 -14.40
CA LYS A 315 -2.38 -12.83 -15.59
C LYS A 315 -3.02 -11.46 -15.40
N CYS A 316 -2.44 -10.44 -16.02
CA CYS A 316 -3.02 -9.09 -16.06
C CYS A 316 -4.16 -9.02 -17.07
N ILE A 317 -5.38 -8.76 -16.59
CA ILE A 317 -6.59 -8.70 -17.41
C ILE A 317 -7.42 -7.46 -17.09
N PHE A 318 -8.14 -6.95 -18.09
CA PHE A 318 -9.28 -6.08 -17.78
C PHE A 318 -10.40 -6.93 -17.18
N ASP A 319 -11.19 -6.39 -16.25
CA ASP A 319 -12.33 -7.13 -15.67
C ASP A 319 -13.52 -7.19 -16.64
N THR A 320 -13.24 -7.53 -17.90
CA THR A 320 -14.19 -7.72 -18.97
C THR A 320 -14.16 -9.18 -19.42
N THR A 321 -15.29 -9.68 -19.90
CA THR A 321 -15.38 -11.06 -20.43
C THR A 321 -14.45 -11.26 -21.63
N GLU A 322 -14.30 -10.24 -22.48
CA GLU A 322 -13.42 -10.28 -23.65
C GLU A 322 -11.95 -10.47 -23.28
N SER A 323 -11.44 -9.72 -22.29
CA SER A 323 -10.05 -9.84 -21.83
C SER A 323 -9.80 -11.20 -21.15
N LYS A 324 -10.79 -11.70 -20.39
CA LYS A 324 -10.75 -13.05 -19.82
C LYS A 324 -10.67 -14.15 -20.89
N ILE A 325 -11.39 -14.01 -22.02
CA ILE A 325 -11.29 -14.93 -23.16
C ILE A 325 -9.91 -14.81 -23.82
N LYS A 326 -9.50 -13.58 -24.16
CA LYS A 326 -8.23 -13.29 -24.85
C LYS A 326 -7.03 -13.85 -24.11
N CYS A 327 -7.02 -13.74 -22.78
CA CYS A 327 -5.95 -14.25 -21.94
C CYS A 327 -6.11 -15.72 -21.53
N GLY A 328 -7.15 -16.41 -22.01
CA GLY A 328 -7.39 -17.84 -21.80
C GLY A 328 -7.86 -18.21 -20.39
N LEU A 329 -8.41 -17.26 -19.63
CA LEU A 329 -9.04 -17.52 -18.33
C LEU A 329 -10.45 -18.08 -18.48
N LEU A 330 -11.16 -17.64 -19.53
CA LEU A 330 -12.46 -18.16 -19.91
C LEU A 330 -12.43 -18.62 -21.36
N LYS A 331 -13.29 -19.56 -21.70
CA LYS A 331 -13.44 -20.10 -23.04
C LYS A 331 -14.63 -19.43 -23.72
N ALA A 332 -14.45 -19.11 -24.99
CA ALA A 332 -15.49 -18.51 -25.82
C ALA A 332 -16.69 -19.45 -26.02
N GLU A 333 -17.78 -18.91 -26.56
CA GLU A 333 -18.94 -19.70 -26.98
C GLU A 333 -18.53 -20.84 -27.94
N CYS A 334 -19.16 -22.01 -27.79
CA CYS A 334 -18.89 -23.25 -28.53
C CYS A 334 -17.50 -23.89 -28.29
N ALA A 335 -16.63 -23.29 -27.48
CA ALA A 335 -15.35 -23.90 -27.14
C ALA A 335 -15.52 -25.09 -26.20
N ALA A 336 -14.64 -26.09 -26.33
CA ALA A 336 -14.70 -27.32 -25.53
C ALA A 336 -14.44 -27.04 -24.03
N CYS A 337 -15.27 -27.57 -23.13
CA CYS A 337 -15.20 -27.34 -21.70
C CYS A 337 -15.30 -28.64 -20.89
N LYS A 338 -14.76 -28.63 -19.67
CA LYS A 338 -14.97 -29.71 -18.68
C LYS A 338 -15.92 -29.28 -17.56
N SER A 339 -15.95 -27.99 -17.25
CA SER A 339 -16.75 -27.41 -16.18
C SER A 339 -17.39 -26.09 -16.63
N GLY A 340 -18.54 -25.73 -16.05
CA GLY A 340 -19.23 -24.48 -16.38
C GLY A 340 -18.43 -23.22 -16.00
N THR A 341 -17.52 -23.31 -15.04
CA THR A 341 -16.66 -22.20 -14.59
C THR A 341 -15.60 -21.81 -15.62
N GLU A 342 -15.34 -22.65 -16.62
CA GLU A 342 -14.42 -22.35 -17.72
C GLU A 342 -15.07 -21.50 -18.82
N CYS A 343 -16.39 -21.32 -18.80
CA CYS A 343 -17.13 -20.69 -19.89
C CYS A 343 -17.30 -19.19 -19.67
N ALA A 344 -17.02 -18.41 -20.72
CA ALA A 344 -17.19 -16.95 -20.69
C ALA A 344 -18.65 -16.53 -20.54
N GLN A 345 -19.55 -17.31 -21.13
CA GLN A 345 -20.98 -17.22 -20.96
C GLN A 345 -21.56 -18.61 -20.75
N GLY A 346 -22.54 -18.68 -19.86
CA GLY A 346 -23.33 -19.89 -19.67
C GLY A 346 -22.68 -21.00 -18.88
N LYS A 347 -22.97 -22.25 -19.26
CA LYS A 347 -22.48 -23.47 -18.62
C LYS A 347 -21.83 -24.38 -19.66
N CYS A 348 -21.15 -25.39 -19.15
CA CYS A 348 -20.65 -26.46 -19.97
C CYS A 348 -21.79 -27.45 -20.26
N TRP A 349 -22.34 -27.39 -21.47
CA TRP A 349 -23.38 -28.29 -21.95
C TRP A 349 -22.79 -29.19 -23.01
N GLY A 350 -23.00 -30.51 -22.95
CA GLY A 350 -22.49 -31.43 -23.98
C GLY A 350 -21.00 -31.25 -24.31
N GLY A 351 -20.17 -30.86 -23.32
CA GLY A 351 -18.75 -30.57 -23.49
C GLY A 351 -18.38 -29.28 -24.23
N LYS A 352 -19.33 -28.38 -24.51
CA LYS A 352 -19.07 -27.03 -25.06
C LYS A 352 -19.70 -25.91 -24.22
N CYS A 353 -19.09 -24.74 -24.25
CA CYS A 353 -19.60 -23.56 -23.56
C CYS A 353 -20.80 -22.95 -24.29
N THR A 354 -21.98 -22.97 -23.67
CA THR A 354 -23.19 -22.34 -24.21
C THR A 354 -23.99 -21.66 -23.11
N ASP A 355 -24.75 -20.61 -23.46
CA ASP A 355 -25.66 -19.92 -22.54
C ASP A 355 -26.96 -20.72 -22.24
N GLY A 356 -27.14 -21.88 -22.89
CA GLY A 356 -28.30 -22.74 -22.75
C GLY A 356 -29.53 -22.28 -23.54
N THR A 357 -29.44 -21.17 -24.28
CA THR A 357 -30.51 -20.75 -25.19
C THR A 357 -30.56 -21.66 -26.42
N ASP A 358 -31.74 -21.82 -27.00
CA ASP A 358 -31.92 -22.62 -28.22
C ASP A 358 -31.03 -22.10 -29.38
N ALA A 359 -30.81 -20.79 -29.46
CA ALA A 359 -29.93 -20.17 -30.44
C ALA A 359 -28.46 -20.58 -30.27
N SER A 360 -27.94 -20.55 -29.04
CA SER A 360 -26.55 -20.96 -28.75
C SER A 360 -26.37 -22.48 -28.93
N LEU A 361 -27.37 -23.27 -28.52
CA LEU A 361 -27.36 -24.72 -28.73
C LEU A 361 -27.37 -25.08 -30.23
N ALA A 362 -28.19 -24.41 -31.04
CA ALA A 362 -28.24 -24.63 -32.49
C ALA A 362 -26.96 -24.17 -33.20
N LYS A 363 -26.27 -23.16 -32.67
CA LYS A 363 -24.99 -22.66 -33.21
C LYS A 363 -23.81 -23.58 -32.87
N CYS A 364 -23.80 -24.16 -31.67
CA CYS A 364 -22.65 -24.93 -31.18
C CYS A 364 -22.75 -26.44 -31.44
N PHE A 365 -23.94 -26.96 -31.75
CA PHE A 365 -24.19 -28.38 -31.90
C PHE A 365 -24.99 -28.70 -33.16
N GLU A 366 -24.80 -29.91 -33.64
CA GLU A 366 -25.46 -30.42 -34.83
C GLU A 366 -26.95 -30.71 -34.56
N PRO A 367 -27.82 -30.43 -35.55
CA PRO A 367 -29.23 -30.72 -35.45
C PRO A 367 -29.50 -32.23 -35.43
N GLU A 368 -30.75 -32.62 -35.18
CA GLU A 368 -31.15 -34.02 -35.33
C GLU A 368 -30.85 -34.50 -36.76
N CYS A 369 -30.27 -35.71 -36.88
CA CYS A 369 -29.75 -36.28 -38.13
C CYS A 369 -28.55 -35.57 -38.75
N GLY A 370 -28.01 -34.52 -38.10
CA GLY A 370 -26.74 -33.90 -38.47
C GLY A 370 -25.56 -34.86 -38.29
N ASN A 371 -24.46 -34.59 -38.99
CA ASN A 371 -23.29 -35.46 -38.98
C ASN A 371 -22.47 -35.22 -37.70
N CYS A 372 -22.07 -36.29 -37.02
CA CYS A 372 -21.25 -36.21 -35.81
C CYS A 372 -20.04 -37.13 -35.89
N LYS A 373 -18.95 -36.73 -35.21
CA LYS A 373 -17.78 -37.59 -34.98
C LYS A 373 -17.76 -38.13 -33.57
N SER A 374 -18.35 -37.39 -32.62
CA SER A 374 -18.40 -37.75 -31.20
C SER A 374 -19.71 -37.28 -30.58
N GLU A 375 -20.02 -37.77 -29.37
CA GLU A 375 -21.21 -37.34 -28.62
C GLU A 375 -21.21 -35.82 -28.34
N PHE A 376 -20.03 -35.18 -28.27
CA PHE A 376 -19.88 -33.74 -28.05
C PHE A 376 -20.40 -32.87 -29.20
N ASP A 377 -20.68 -33.45 -30.37
CA ASP A 377 -21.25 -32.71 -31.51
C ASP A 377 -22.77 -32.56 -31.39
N CYS A 378 -23.42 -33.32 -30.50
CA CYS A 378 -24.85 -33.58 -30.55
C CYS A 378 -25.69 -32.94 -29.42
N SER A 379 -25.08 -32.15 -28.52
CA SER A 379 -25.73 -31.52 -27.36
C SER A 379 -26.42 -32.54 -26.43
N THR A 380 -27.77 -32.53 -26.40
CA THR A 380 -28.65 -33.44 -25.66
C THR A 380 -28.92 -34.75 -26.39
N LYS A 381 -28.47 -34.87 -27.65
CA LYS A 381 -28.52 -36.06 -28.49
C LYS A 381 -27.19 -36.81 -28.39
N PHE A 382 -27.10 -38.04 -28.88
CA PHE A 382 -25.85 -38.80 -28.95
C PHE A 382 -25.48 -39.12 -30.39
N CYS A 383 -24.20 -39.34 -30.60
CA CYS A 383 -23.67 -39.70 -31.90
C CYS A 383 -23.75 -41.21 -32.10
N LYS A 384 -24.64 -41.66 -32.99
CA LYS A 384 -24.77 -43.08 -33.36
C LYS A 384 -24.52 -43.22 -34.85
N SER A 385 -23.54 -44.06 -35.20
CA SER A 385 -23.14 -44.33 -36.59
C SER A 385 -22.91 -43.04 -37.42
N GLY A 386 -22.33 -42.01 -36.79
CA GLY A 386 -22.03 -40.73 -37.43
C GLY A 386 -23.20 -39.75 -37.55
N LYS A 387 -24.35 -40.01 -36.91
CA LYS A 387 -25.47 -39.06 -36.83
C LYS A 387 -25.93 -38.74 -35.41
N CYS A 388 -26.36 -37.51 -35.18
CA CYS A 388 -26.97 -37.09 -33.92
C CYS A 388 -28.43 -37.54 -33.82
N VAL A 389 -28.74 -38.38 -32.82
CA VAL A 389 -30.08 -38.96 -32.59
C VAL A 389 -30.49 -38.91 -31.11
N PHE A 390 -31.79 -38.88 -30.85
CA PHE A 390 -32.36 -39.06 -29.50
C PHE A 390 -32.43 -40.53 -29.11
N LYS A 391 -32.56 -40.84 -27.80
CA LYS A 391 -32.45 -42.23 -27.27
C LYS A 391 -33.80 -42.93 -27.47
N THR A 392 -34.32 -42.85 -28.68
CA THR A 392 -35.66 -43.25 -29.07
C THR A 392 -35.59 -43.89 -30.46
N ASN A 393 -36.34 -44.98 -30.64
CA ASN A 393 -36.42 -45.66 -31.93
C ASN A 393 -36.95 -44.74 -33.03
N GLU A 394 -37.85 -43.80 -32.71
CA GLU A 394 -38.38 -42.82 -33.67
C GLU A 394 -37.26 -41.96 -34.29
N SER A 395 -36.33 -41.45 -33.48
CA SER A 395 -35.23 -40.62 -33.97
C SER A 395 -34.25 -41.43 -34.81
N GLU A 396 -33.95 -42.66 -34.39
CA GLU A 396 -33.08 -43.56 -35.16
C GLU A 396 -33.70 -43.97 -36.51
N ILE A 397 -35.02 -44.19 -36.57
CA ILE A 397 -35.76 -44.43 -37.82
C ILE A 397 -35.72 -43.17 -38.69
N LYS A 398 -36.04 -42.01 -38.13
CA LYS A 398 -36.06 -40.72 -38.85
C LYS A 398 -34.71 -40.40 -39.49
N CYS A 399 -33.61 -40.70 -38.80
CA CYS A 399 -32.27 -40.47 -39.31
C CYS A 399 -31.72 -41.61 -40.18
N GLY A 400 -32.50 -42.68 -40.38
CA GLY A 400 -32.18 -43.82 -41.24
C GLY A 400 -31.12 -44.76 -40.68
N LEU A 401 -30.92 -44.76 -39.35
CA LEU A 401 -29.98 -45.66 -38.68
C LEU A 401 -30.54 -47.08 -38.55
N VAL A 402 -31.85 -47.16 -38.37
CA VAL A 402 -32.63 -48.39 -38.29
C VAL A 402 -33.90 -48.22 -39.11
N LYS A 403 -34.55 -49.32 -39.42
CA LYS A 403 -35.74 -49.39 -40.25
C LYS A 403 -36.96 -49.66 -39.36
N ALA A 404 -38.08 -49.05 -39.73
CA ALA A 404 -39.36 -49.21 -39.06
C ALA A 404 -39.90 -50.65 -39.18
N GLU A 405 -40.94 -50.96 -38.41
CA GLU A 405 -41.68 -52.23 -38.53
C GLU A 405 -42.20 -52.43 -39.98
N CYS A 406 -42.19 -53.67 -40.45
CA CYS A 406 -42.56 -54.08 -41.81
C CYS A 406 -41.66 -53.57 -42.95
N ALA A 407 -40.64 -52.75 -42.66
CA ALA A 407 -39.69 -52.31 -43.68
C ALA A 407 -38.76 -53.45 -44.11
N ALA A 408 -38.34 -53.43 -45.37
CA ALA A 408 -37.46 -54.46 -45.94
C ALA A 408 -36.06 -54.44 -45.29
N CYS A 409 -35.56 -55.60 -44.86
CA CYS A 409 -34.30 -55.75 -44.15
C CYS A 409 -33.43 -56.87 -44.75
N LYS A 410 -32.11 -56.73 -44.60
CA LYS A 410 -31.15 -57.81 -44.92
C LYS A 410 -30.59 -58.48 -43.66
N SER A 411 -30.56 -57.76 -42.55
CA SER A 411 -30.07 -58.26 -41.26
C SER A 411 -30.94 -57.76 -40.11
N GLY A 412 -31.00 -58.52 -39.02
CA GLY A 412 -31.75 -58.11 -37.82
C GLY A 412 -31.21 -56.86 -37.14
N LYS A 413 -29.97 -56.45 -37.44
CA LYS A 413 -29.34 -55.23 -36.90
C LYS A 413 -29.88 -53.95 -37.54
N GLU A 414 -30.58 -54.06 -38.66
CA GLU A 414 -31.19 -52.92 -39.36
C GLU A 414 -32.58 -52.58 -38.82
N CYS A 415 -33.14 -53.36 -37.91
CA CYS A 415 -34.52 -53.20 -37.45
C CYS A 415 -34.58 -52.40 -36.15
N ALA A 416 -35.44 -51.38 -36.09
CA ALA A 416 -35.65 -50.58 -34.89
C ALA A 416 -36.19 -51.43 -33.73
N GLN A 417 -37.01 -52.43 -34.07
CA GLN A 417 -37.56 -53.39 -33.14
C GLN A 417 -37.57 -54.77 -33.79
N GLY A 418 -37.18 -55.79 -33.02
CA GLY A 418 -37.25 -57.18 -33.45
C GLY A 418 -36.09 -57.66 -34.32
N LYS A 419 -36.36 -58.65 -35.18
CA LYS A 419 -35.39 -59.26 -36.09
C LYS A 419 -35.85 -59.11 -37.53
N CYS A 420 -34.91 -59.33 -38.45
CA CYS A 420 -35.24 -59.48 -39.85
C CYS A 420 -35.81 -60.87 -40.08
N TRP A 421 -37.11 -60.96 -40.33
CA TRP A 421 -37.83 -62.20 -40.55
C TRP A 421 -38.50 -62.13 -41.92
N GLY A 422 -38.37 -63.15 -42.77
CA GLY A 422 -38.94 -63.10 -44.14
C GLY A 422 -38.54 -61.86 -44.97
N GLY A 423 -37.39 -61.25 -44.68
CA GLY A 423 -36.92 -60.01 -45.32
C GLY A 423 -37.63 -58.73 -44.87
N LYS A 424 -38.44 -58.75 -43.80
CA LYS A 424 -39.01 -57.54 -43.16
C LYS A 424 -38.69 -57.48 -41.66
N CYS A 425 -38.62 -56.26 -41.13
CA CYS A 425 -38.41 -56.03 -39.70
C CYS A 425 -39.68 -56.33 -38.91
N THR A 426 -39.65 -57.34 -38.05
CA THR A 426 -40.77 -57.69 -37.16
C THR A 426 -40.27 -58.09 -35.77
N ASP A 427 -41.07 -57.85 -34.74
CA ASP A 427 -40.77 -58.29 -33.38
C ASP A 427 -41.01 -59.79 -33.13
N GLY A 428 -41.45 -60.52 -34.17
CA GLY A 428 -41.76 -61.95 -34.11
C GLY A 428 -43.11 -62.28 -33.46
N SER A 429 -43.86 -61.28 -32.98
CA SER A 429 -45.22 -61.49 -32.47
C SER A 429 -46.17 -61.86 -33.61
N ASP A 430 -47.17 -62.70 -33.32
CA ASP A 430 -48.26 -63.04 -34.24
C ASP A 430 -48.93 -61.79 -34.82
N ALA A 431 -49.05 -60.73 -34.02
CA ALA A 431 -49.65 -59.47 -34.44
C ALA A 431 -48.79 -58.77 -35.51
N SER A 432 -47.48 -58.66 -35.29
CA SER A 432 -46.56 -58.07 -36.27
C SER A 432 -46.43 -58.92 -37.54
N LEU A 433 -46.41 -60.25 -37.42
CA LEU A 433 -46.36 -61.14 -38.58
C LEU A 433 -47.61 -60.99 -39.47
N LYS A 434 -48.80 -60.86 -38.86
CA LYS A 434 -50.05 -60.62 -39.60
C LYS A 434 -50.12 -59.23 -40.23
N ARG A 435 -49.52 -58.21 -39.62
CA ARG A 435 -49.47 -56.85 -40.19
C ARG A 435 -48.47 -56.72 -41.34
N CYS A 436 -47.33 -57.39 -41.23
CA CYS A 436 -46.22 -57.22 -42.17
C CYS A 436 -46.24 -58.20 -43.36
N PHE A 437 -46.96 -59.32 -43.25
CA PHE A 437 -46.99 -60.36 -44.27
C PHE A 437 -48.41 -60.76 -44.65
N GLU A 438 -48.54 -61.17 -45.91
CA GLU A 438 -49.79 -61.60 -46.50
C GLU A 438 -50.22 -62.99 -45.94
N PRO A 439 -51.52 -63.20 -45.67
CA PRO A 439 -52.06 -64.49 -45.25
C PRO A 439 -51.87 -65.61 -46.29
N GLU A 440 -52.12 -66.85 -45.88
CA GLU A 440 -52.09 -68.00 -46.79
C GLU A 440 -53.12 -67.80 -47.92
N CYS A 441 -52.72 -68.10 -49.15
CA CYS A 441 -53.45 -67.83 -50.40
C CYS A 441 -53.70 -66.36 -50.73
N GLY A 442 -53.18 -65.41 -49.94
CA GLY A 442 -53.23 -63.99 -50.26
C GLY A 442 -52.30 -63.64 -51.41
N SER A 443 -52.56 -62.52 -52.06
CA SER A 443 -51.89 -62.11 -53.29
C SER A 443 -50.46 -61.65 -53.00
N CYS A 444 -49.49 -62.14 -53.77
CA CYS A 444 -48.09 -61.74 -53.62
C CYS A 444 -47.45 -61.38 -54.96
N LYS A 445 -46.52 -60.42 -54.92
CA LYS A 445 -45.65 -60.08 -56.06
C LYS A 445 -44.25 -60.65 -55.92
N SER A 446 -43.82 -60.93 -54.68
CA SER A 446 -42.50 -61.48 -54.37
C SER A 446 -42.55 -62.35 -53.11
N GLU A 447 -41.56 -63.23 -52.93
CA GLU A 447 -41.48 -64.13 -51.77
C GLU A 447 -41.41 -63.38 -50.43
N PHE A 448 -40.91 -62.13 -50.43
CA PHE A 448 -40.80 -61.28 -49.24
C PHE A 448 -42.14 -60.81 -48.64
N GLU A 449 -43.24 -60.98 -49.37
CA GLU A 449 -44.59 -60.65 -48.89
C GLU A 449 -45.21 -61.80 -48.09
N CYS A 450 -44.62 -62.99 -48.15
CA CYS A 450 -45.23 -64.25 -47.71
C CYS A 450 -44.65 -64.83 -46.40
N SER A 451 -43.71 -64.13 -45.75
CA SER A 451 -43.05 -64.56 -44.51
C SER A 451 -42.31 -65.91 -44.65
N THR A 452 -42.84 -66.99 -44.06
CA THR A 452 -42.36 -68.37 -44.17
C THR A 452 -42.96 -69.15 -45.33
N LYS A 453 -43.89 -68.53 -46.08
CA LYS A 453 -44.54 -69.10 -47.26
C LYS A 453 -43.80 -68.63 -48.52
N ARG A 454 -43.96 -69.35 -49.64
CA ARG A 454 -43.44 -68.96 -50.95
C ARG A 454 -44.48 -68.21 -51.76
N CYS A 455 -44.02 -67.25 -52.56
CA CYS A 455 -44.85 -66.61 -53.56
C CYS A 455 -44.84 -67.48 -54.83
N GLU A 456 -45.86 -68.31 -55.00
CA GLU A 456 -46.00 -69.20 -56.15
C GLU A 456 -47.20 -68.74 -56.99
N SER A 457 -47.01 -68.52 -58.29
CA SER A 457 -48.06 -68.05 -59.21
C SER A 457 -48.90 -66.87 -58.67
N GLY A 458 -48.26 -65.92 -57.98
CA GLY A 458 -48.91 -64.74 -57.43
C GLY A 458 -49.68 -64.94 -56.12
N LYS A 459 -49.53 -66.08 -55.42
CA LYS A 459 -50.11 -66.34 -54.10
C LYS A 459 -49.09 -66.82 -53.07
N CYS A 460 -49.29 -66.45 -51.81
CA CYS A 460 -48.48 -66.94 -50.68
C CYS A 460 -48.91 -68.33 -50.23
N VAL A 461 -48.04 -69.33 -50.39
CA VAL A 461 -48.36 -70.75 -50.16
C VAL A 461 -47.26 -71.42 -49.34
N TYR A 462 -47.62 -72.25 -48.37
CA TYR A 462 -46.62 -73.04 -47.63
C TYR A 462 -45.97 -74.06 -48.56
N ASP A 463 -44.74 -74.46 -48.25
CA ASP A 463 -44.04 -75.52 -48.97
C ASP A 463 -44.55 -76.91 -48.59
N THR A 464 -45.87 -77.09 -48.68
CA THR A 464 -46.57 -78.34 -48.44
C THR A 464 -47.55 -78.57 -49.58
N SER A 465 -47.72 -79.84 -49.96
CA SER A 465 -48.68 -80.26 -50.98
C SER A 465 -50.12 -79.86 -50.63
N GLU A 466 -50.45 -79.81 -49.34
CA GLU A 466 -51.76 -79.37 -48.83
C GLU A 466 -52.03 -77.88 -49.10
N SER A 467 -51.06 -77.00 -48.84
CA SER A 467 -51.23 -75.56 -49.04
C SER A 467 -51.32 -75.21 -50.53
N ARG A 468 -50.51 -75.86 -51.39
CA ARG A 468 -50.59 -75.70 -52.85
C ARG A 468 -51.92 -76.18 -53.40
N ALA A 469 -52.45 -77.30 -52.87
CA ALA A 469 -53.77 -77.79 -53.21
C ALA A 469 -54.87 -76.77 -52.83
N LYS A 470 -54.76 -76.16 -51.65
CA LYS A 470 -55.71 -75.17 -51.14
C LYS A 470 -55.74 -73.86 -51.96
N CYS A 471 -54.59 -73.40 -52.45
CA CYS A 471 -54.49 -72.10 -53.11
C CYS A 471 -54.62 -72.13 -54.65
N PHE A 472 -54.30 -73.25 -55.32
CA PHE A 472 -54.23 -73.33 -56.79
C PHE A 472 -55.22 -74.28 -57.46
N LYS A 473 -55.89 -75.17 -56.73
CA LYS A 473 -56.83 -76.10 -57.37
C LYS A 473 -58.16 -75.43 -57.72
N LYS A 474 -58.76 -75.88 -58.82
CA LYS A 474 -60.01 -75.36 -59.39
C LYS A 474 -61.20 -75.73 -58.51
N LYS A 475 -62.19 -74.85 -58.42
CA LYS A 475 -63.35 -75.02 -57.54
C LYS A 475 -64.36 -76.01 -58.17
N GLU A 476 -65.35 -76.40 -57.39
CA GLU A 476 -66.47 -77.22 -57.87
C GLU A 476 -67.09 -76.58 -59.14
N CYS A 477 -67.38 -77.41 -60.14
CA CYS A 477 -67.90 -77.05 -61.47
C CYS A 477 -66.93 -76.36 -62.44
N ASP A 478 -65.69 -76.04 -62.05
CA ASP A 478 -64.69 -75.52 -62.97
C ASP A 478 -64.21 -76.61 -63.94
N SER A 479 -63.82 -76.20 -65.14
CA SER A 479 -63.37 -77.12 -66.19
C SER A 479 -62.03 -77.78 -65.84
N CYS A 480 -61.91 -79.09 -65.99
CA CYS A 480 -60.70 -79.87 -65.69
C CYS A 480 -60.37 -80.84 -66.81
N LYS A 481 -59.09 -81.23 -66.93
CA LYS A 481 -58.65 -82.31 -67.83
C LYS A 481 -58.16 -83.54 -67.06
N LYS A 482 -57.65 -83.37 -65.85
CA LYS A 482 -57.18 -84.44 -64.96
C LYS A 482 -57.75 -84.30 -63.56
N ASN A 483 -57.84 -85.41 -62.82
CA ASN A 483 -58.43 -85.44 -61.48
C ASN A 483 -57.71 -84.52 -60.49
N GLU A 484 -56.42 -84.34 -60.67
CA GLU A 484 -55.53 -83.61 -59.76
C GLU A 484 -55.75 -82.08 -59.83
N GLU A 485 -56.49 -81.58 -60.83
CA GLU A 485 -56.81 -80.16 -61.03
C GLU A 485 -57.90 -79.64 -60.08
N CYS A 486 -58.64 -80.53 -59.41
CA CYS A 486 -59.84 -80.22 -58.65
C CYS A 486 -59.57 -80.09 -57.15
N ALA A 487 -60.00 -78.97 -56.55
CA ALA A 487 -59.77 -78.65 -55.13
C ALA A 487 -60.46 -79.68 -54.23
N GLN A 488 -61.62 -80.15 -54.67
CA GLN A 488 -62.39 -81.23 -54.09
C GLN A 488 -62.90 -82.14 -55.21
N GLY A 489 -62.90 -83.46 -54.98
CA GLY A 489 -63.45 -84.43 -55.92
C GLY A 489 -62.50 -84.90 -57.04
N LYS A 490 -63.08 -85.40 -58.13
CA LYS A 490 -62.39 -85.89 -59.33
C LYS A 490 -62.83 -85.09 -60.56
N CYS A 491 -62.04 -85.17 -61.61
CA CYS A 491 -62.41 -84.60 -62.89
C CYS A 491 -63.37 -85.55 -63.59
N TRP A 492 -64.64 -85.19 -63.62
CA TRP A 492 -65.68 -86.01 -64.19
C TRP A 492 -66.40 -85.22 -65.27
N GLY A 493 -66.58 -85.78 -66.47
CA GLY A 493 -67.22 -85.05 -67.58
C GLY A 493 -66.54 -83.73 -67.98
N GLY A 494 -65.25 -83.56 -67.66
CA GLY A 494 -64.51 -82.31 -67.92
C GLY A 494 -64.77 -81.19 -66.91
N LYS A 495 -65.48 -81.45 -65.79
CA LYS A 495 -65.62 -80.52 -64.66
C LYS A 495 -65.23 -81.15 -63.33
N CYS A 496 -64.77 -80.32 -62.40
CA CYS A 496 -64.44 -80.74 -61.05
C CYS A 496 -65.71 -81.00 -60.25
N THR A 497 -65.94 -82.26 -59.87
CA THR A 497 -67.09 -82.64 -59.04
C THR A 497 -66.66 -83.65 -57.97
N ASP A 498 -67.34 -83.63 -56.82
CA ASP A 498 -67.12 -84.61 -55.75
C ASP A 498 -67.77 -85.99 -56.02
N GLY A 499 -68.43 -86.15 -57.18
CA GLY A 499 -69.12 -87.37 -57.59
C GLY A 499 -70.50 -87.56 -56.95
N SER A 500 -70.92 -86.66 -56.06
CA SER A 500 -72.28 -86.68 -55.50
C SER A 500 -73.31 -86.29 -56.56
N ASP A 501 -74.52 -86.85 -56.46
CA ASP A 501 -75.65 -86.51 -57.34
C ASP A 501 -75.97 -84.99 -57.30
N ALA A 502 -75.79 -84.36 -56.14
CA ALA A 502 -75.95 -82.92 -55.97
C ALA A 502 -74.91 -82.10 -56.74
N SER A 503 -73.63 -82.50 -56.69
CA SER A 503 -72.55 -81.84 -57.44
C SER A 503 -72.72 -82.04 -58.94
N LEU A 504 -73.10 -83.24 -59.38
CA LEU A 504 -73.36 -83.53 -60.80
C LEU A 504 -74.53 -82.72 -61.35
N LYS A 505 -75.63 -82.56 -60.58
CA LYS A 505 -76.77 -81.72 -60.98
C LYS A 505 -76.45 -80.23 -61.03
N ARG A 506 -75.55 -79.74 -60.16
CA ARG A 506 -75.10 -78.33 -60.17
C ARG A 506 -74.14 -78.03 -61.32
N CYS A 507 -73.28 -78.99 -61.67
CA CYS A 507 -72.21 -78.76 -62.64
C CYS A 507 -72.60 -79.13 -64.09
N PHE A 508 -73.59 -79.99 -64.31
CA PHE A 508 -74.00 -80.47 -65.65
C PHE A 508 -75.46 -80.21 -66.00
N ALA A 509 -75.74 -80.13 -67.30
CA ALA A 509 -77.06 -79.81 -67.81
C ALA A 509 -78.06 -80.98 -67.61
N PRO A 510 -79.32 -80.68 -67.24
CA PRO A 510 -80.36 -81.69 -67.08
C PRO A 510 -80.77 -82.33 -68.41
N GLU A 511 -81.53 -83.41 -68.36
CA GLU A 511 -82.05 -84.07 -69.57
C GLU A 511 -82.96 -83.11 -70.35
N CYS A 512 -82.87 -83.12 -71.68
CA CYS A 512 -83.54 -82.20 -72.62
C CYS A 512 -83.08 -80.73 -72.56
N ALA A 513 -82.11 -80.37 -71.71
CA ALA A 513 -81.51 -79.04 -71.74
C ALA A 513 -80.67 -78.85 -73.01
N SER A 514 -80.60 -77.61 -73.49
CA SER A 514 -79.77 -77.26 -74.64
C SER A 514 -78.29 -77.51 -74.34
N CYS A 515 -77.57 -78.02 -75.34
CA CYS A 515 -76.14 -78.27 -75.27
C CYS A 515 -75.46 -77.88 -76.57
N LYS A 516 -74.22 -77.40 -76.48
CA LYS A 516 -73.37 -77.12 -77.66
C LYS A 516 -72.38 -78.25 -77.92
N THR A 517 -71.96 -78.96 -76.87
CA THR A 517 -71.00 -80.06 -76.95
C THR A 517 -71.35 -81.17 -75.96
N GLY A 518 -70.85 -82.39 -76.19
CA GLY A 518 -71.12 -83.53 -75.31
C GLY A 518 -70.64 -83.37 -73.85
N PHE A 519 -69.71 -82.45 -73.58
CA PHE A 519 -69.17 -82.21 -72.23
C PHE A 519 -70.18 -81.59 -71.27
N GLU A 520 -71.23 -80.93 -71.76
CA GLU A 520 -72.26 -80.29 -70.93
C GLU A 520 -73.27 -81.30 -70.37
N CYS A 521 -73.28 -82.53 -70.92
CA CYS A 521 -74.32 -83.53 -70.72
C CYS A 521 -73.93 -84.66 -69.74
N SER A 522 -72.71 -84.66 -69.19
CA SER A 522 -72.20 -85.69 -68.28
C SER A 522 -72.31 -87.11 -68.86
N THR A 523 -73.18 -87.97 -68.30
CA THR A 523 -73.47 -89.34 -68.75
C THR A 523 -74.43 -89.41 -69.94
N LYS A 524 -75.01 -88.27 -70.35
CA LYS A 524 -75.87 -88.11 -71.52
C LYS A 524 -75.03 -87.65 -72.71
N VAL A 525 -75.56 -87.81 -73.92
CA VAL A 525 -74.95 -87.27 -75.14
C VAL A 525 -75.67 -86.00 -75.59
N CYS A 526 -74.90 -85.06 -76.13
CA CYS A 526 -75.48 -83.92 -76.83
C CYS A 526 -75.92 -84.39 -78.22
N TRP A 527 -77.21 -84.52 -78.43
CA TRP A 527 -77.81 -84.93 -79.70
C TRP A 527 -78.76 -83.84 -80.16
N GLU A 528 -78.62 -83.36 -81.40
CA GLU A 528 -79.42 -82.26 -81.97
C GLU A 528 -79.55 -81.05 -81.02
N GLY A 529 -78.44 -80.69 -80.37
CA GLY A 529 -78.38 -79.55 -79.46
C GLY A 529 -79.11 -79.73 -78.14
N LYS A 530 -79.51 -80.95 -77.74
CA LYS A 530 -80.04 -81.27 -76.40
C LYS A 530 -79.33 -82.45 -75.72
N CYS A 531 -79.20 -82.41 -74.40
CA CYS A 531 -78.65 -83.51 -73.62
C CYS A 531 -79.65 -84.66 -73.47
N VAL A 532 -79.39 -85.80 -74.11
CA VAL A 532 -80.27 -86.99 -74.08
C VAL A 532 -79.50 -88.25 -73.71
N TYR A 533 -80.17 -89.21 -73.06
CA TYR A 533 -79.62 -90.55 -72.89
C TYR A 533 -79.66 -91.30 -74.22
N LYS A 534 -78.71 -92.21 -74.46
CA LYS A 534 -78.72 -93.13 -75.63
C LYS A 534 -79.79 -94.21 -75.48
N THR A 535 -81.04 -93.79 -75.27
CA THR A 535 -82.22 -94.65 -75.16
C THR A 535 -83.32 -94.02 -76.00
N SER A 536 -84.09 -94.85 -76.70
CA SER A 536 -85.21 -94.40 -77.55
C SER A 536 -86.27 -93.62 -76.76
N ALA A 537 -86.46 -93.92 -75.47
CA ALA A 537 -87.38 -93.18 -74.59
C ALA A 537 -86.93 -91.73 -74.34
N SER A 538 -85.63 -91.50 -74.11
CA SER A 538 -85.08 -90.16 -73.86
C SER A 538 -85.12 -89.29 -75.12
N MET A 539 -84.81 -89.87 -76.28
CA MET A 539 -84.90 -89.18 -77.58
C MET A 539 -86.35 -88.81 -77.91
N ALA A 540 -87.31 -89.70 -77.69
CA ALA A 540 -88.73 -89.38 -77.86
C ALA A 540 -89.14 -88.22 -76.92
N LYS A 541 -88.79 -88.30 -75.63
CA LYS A 541 -89.15 -87.29 -74.62
C LYS A 541 -88.64 -85.88 -74.96
N CYS A 542 -87.46 -85.76 -75.56
CA CYS A 542 -86.87 -84.45 -75.85
C CYS A 542 -87.20 -83.90 -77.26
N PHE A 543 -87.76 -84.71 -78.16
CA PHE A 543 -87.97 -84.39 -79.59
C PHE A 543 -89.37 -84.73 -80.17
N SER A 544 -90.28 -85.37 -79.43
CA SER A 544 -91.62 -85.69 -79.95
C SER A 544 -92.58 -84.49 -79.93
N GLY A 545 -92.75 -83.84 -81.07
CA GLY A 545 -93.73 -82.76 -81.24
C GLY A 545 -93.66 -82.05 -82.60
N ALA A 546 -93.85 -82.76 -83.72
CA ALA A 546 -94.14 -82.15 -85.02
C ALA A 546 -94.93 -83.10 -85.94
N SER A 547 -96.07 -82.61 -86.43
CA SER A 547 -96.82 -83.02 -87.64
C SER A 547 -98.04 -83.95 -87.51
N ARG A 548 -99.21 -83.35 -87.21
CA ARG A 548 -100.49 -83.60 -87.93
C ARG A 548 -101.38 -82.36 -87.82
N GLY A 549 -101.71 -81.74 -88.96
CA GLY A 549 -102.39 -80.44 -89.03
C GLY A 549 -103.92 -80.50 -89.10
N SER A 550 -104.55 -79.33 -88.90
CA SER A 550 -105.79 -78.88 -89.53
C SER A 550 -106.03 -77.38 -89.21
N ARG A 551 -105.88 -76.54 -90.25
CA ARG A 551 -106.85 -75.57 -90.81
C ARG A 551 -107.63 -74.62 -89.86
N GLY A 552 -107.60 -73.33 -90.20
CA GLY A 552 -108.59 -72.29 -89.84
C GLY A 552 -107.92 -71.05 -89.25
N GLU A 553 -107.60 -70.05 -90.09
CA GLU A 553 -108.26 -68.71 -90.17
C GLU A 553 -107.42 -67.68 -89.39
N GLU A 554 -106.79 -66.68 -90.05
CA GLU A 554 -107.36 -65.33 -90.31
C GLU A 554 -107.77 -64.67 -88.97
N GLU A 555 -107.17 -63.57 -88.49
CA GLU A 555 -106.99 -62.27 -89.13
C GLU A 555 -105.94 -61.40 -88.39
N ASP A 556 -105.64 -60.31 -89.07
CA ASP A 556 -104.75 -59.17 -88.88
C ASP A 556 -104.75 -58.38 -87.55
N ASP A 557 -103.64 -57.62 -87.44
CA ASP A 557 -103.45 -56.27 -86.91
C ASP A 557 -103.62 -55.91 -85.40
N ASP A 558 -102.67 -55.03 -85.00
CA ASP A 558 -102.40 -54.32 -83.73
C ASP A 558 -101.66 -55.04 -82.58
#